data_AF-A0A932FHT4-F1
#
_entry.id   AF-A0A932FHT4-F1
#
_cell.length_a   1.000
_cell.length_b   1.000
_cell.length_c   1.000
_cell.angle_alpha   90.00
_cell.angle_beta   90.00
_cell.angle_gamma   90.00
#
_symmetry.space_group_name_H-M   'P 1'
#
loop_
_entity.id
_entity.type
_entity.pdbx_description
1 polymer ?
#
loop_
_entity_poly.entity_id
_entity_poly.type
_entity_poly.pdbx_seq_one_letter_code
_entity_poly.pdbx_strand_id
1 'polypeptide(L)'
;MDDPRWEPGMPVLERQAVPAATPRSIPETAPTPLQKHYINLSAIAVVAGAVAITALETGSTLASPLVKLCILVGSPILIITTADASLRIWRSAWAWMPVNRNRGLFRLAWLVAAAVGMAVFAVAAVLALAA
;
A
#
# COMPACT_ATOMS: atom_id res chain seq x y z
N MET A 1 -30.18 -33.13 10.99
CA MET A 1 -29.29 -32.06 10.50
C MET A 1 -30.16 -30.83 10.52
N ASP A 2 -30.47 -30.32 11.71
CA ASP A 2 -31.63 -29.46 11.90
C ASP A 2 -31.09 -28.04 12.04
N ASP A 3 -31.16 -27.26 10.96
CA ASP A 3 -30.84 -25.84 11.03
C ASP A 3 -31.93 -25.18 11.89
N PRO A 4 -31.60 -24.54 13.02
CA PRO A 4 -32.59 -23.97 13.94
C PRO A 4 -33.40 -22.82 13.32
N ARG A 5 -33.07 -22.39 12.10
CA ARG A 5 -33.76 -21.35 11.33
C ARG A 5 -34.71 -21.93 10.26
N TRP A 6 -34.85 -23.24 10.18
CA TRP A 6 -35.70 -23.88 9.17
C TRP A 6 -37.13 -24.02 9.69
N GLU A 7 -38.10 -23.54 8.90
CA GLU A 7 -39.53 -23.67 9.19
C GLU A 7 -40.22 -24.68 8.25
N PRO A 8 -41.28 -25.39 8.72
CA PRO A 8 -42.03 -26.33 7.89
C PRO A 8 -42.58 -25.67 6.62
N GLY A 9 -42.16 -26.16 5.45
CA GLY A 9 -42.55 -25.63 4.14
C GLY A 9 -41.44 -24.84 3.43
N MET A 10 -40.33 -24.53 4.11
CA MET A 10 -39.16 -23.98 3.46
C MET A 10 -38.41 -25.04 2.64
N PRO A 11 -38.02 -24.76 1.39
CA PRO A 11 -37.17 -25.67 0.63
C PRO A 11 -35.86 -25.89 1.38
N VAL A 12 -35.47 -27.17 1.52
CA VAL A 12 -34.20 -27.53 2.16
C VAL A 12 -33.07 -27.02 1.28
N LEU A 13 -32.43 -25.93 1.70
CA LEU A 13 -31.26 -25.41 1.02
C LEU A 13 -30.10 -26.37 1.28
N GLU A 14 -29.66 -27.10 0.25
CA GLU A 14 -28.41 -27.85 0.34
C GLU A 14 -27.29 -26.87 0.69
N ARG A 15 -26.58 -27.11 1.80
CA ARG A 15 -25.40 -26.32 2.12
C ARG A 15 -24.39 -26.57 1.02
N GLN A 16 -24.11 -25.54 0.23
CA GLN A 16 -23.01 -25.57 -0.71
C GLN A 16 -21.74 -25.94 0.07
N ALA A 17 -21.11 -27.05 -0.32
CA ALA A 17 -19.87 -27.49 0.30
C ALA A 17 -18.84 -26.35 0.16
N VAL A 18 -18.44 -25.76 1.28
CA VAL A 18 -17.38 -24.74 1.28
C VAL A 18 -16.07 -25.52 1.16
N PRO A 19 -15.35 -25.44 0.03
CA PRO A 19 -14.05 -26.10 -0.08
C PRO A 19 -13.14 -25.61 1.05
N ALA A 20 -12.28 -26.50 1.56
CA ALA A 20 -11.37 -26.20 2.66
C ALA A 20 -10.72 -24.83 2.44
N ALA A 21 -11.04 -23.89 3.34
CA ALA A 21 -10.79 -22.48 3.08
C ALA A 21 -9.27 -22.23 3.03
N THR A 22 -8.73 -22.01 1.83
CA THR A 22 -7.41 -21.39 1.70
C THR A 22 -7.41 -20.13 2.58
N PRO A 23 -6.44 -19.97 3.50
CA PRO A 23 -6.47 -18.86 4.43
C PRO A 23 -6.57 -17.54 3.66
N ARG A 24 -7.54 -16.69 4.03
CA ARG A 24 -7.75 -15.41 3.33
C ARG A 24 -6.57 -14.46 3.56
N SER A 25 -6.05 -14.47 4.78
CA SER A 25 -4.95 -13.62 5.25
C SER A 25 -4.07 -14.42 6.22
N ILE A 26 -2.79 -14.06 6.28
CA ILE A 26 -1.86 -14.55 7.30
C ILE A 26 -1.72 -13.44 8.35
N PRO A 27 -1.96 -13.73 9.64
CA PRO A 27 -1.80 -12.73 10.70
C PRO A 27 -0.39 -12.15 10.72
N GLU A 28 -0.29 -10.82 10.89
CA GLU A 28 1.00 -10.14 11.04
C GLU A 28 1.47 -10.24 12.49
N THR A 29 2.61 -10.89 12.70
CA THR A 29 3.16 -11.17 14.03
C THR A 29 4.17 -10.13 14.52
N ALA A 30 4.65 -9.26 13.62
CA ALA A 30 5.68 -8.26 13.91
C ALA A 30 5.36 -6.94 13.19
N PRO A 31 4.44 -6.12 13.73
CA PRO A 31 4.05 -4.86 13.12
C PRO A 31 5.24 -3.88 13.08
N THR A 32 5.34 -3.09 12.01
CA THR A 32 6.38 -2.06 11.90
C THR A 32 6.00 -0.83 12.74
N PRO A 33 6.97 -0.05 13.24
CA PRO A 33 6.68 1.09 14.11
C PRO A 33 5.85 2.18 13.40
N LEU A 34 6.02 2.34 12.09
CA LEU A 34 5.29 3.32 11.28
C LEU A 34 3.89 2.84 10.86
N GLN A 35 3.55 1.56 11.02
CA GLN A 35 2.27 1.00 10.60
C GLN A 35 1.06 1.76 11.17
N LYS A 36 1.13 2.17 12.45
CA LYS A 36 0.08 2.93 13.13
C LYS A 36 -0.10 4.34 12.58
N HIS A 37 0.97 4.92 12.05
CA HIS A 37 1.03 6.31 11.56
C HIS A 37 0.97 6.40 10.03
N TYR A 38 0.95 5.26 9.34
CA TYR A 38 1.07 5.18 7.88
C TYR A 38 0.04 6.08 7.17
N ILE A 39 -1.21 6.05 7.61
CA ILE A 39 -2.29 6.86 7.00
C ILE A 39 -2.02 8.35 7.21
N ASN A 40 -1.72 8.76 8.45
CA ASN A 40 -1.51 10.17 8.78
C ASN A 40 -0.29 10.75 8.05
N LEU A 41 0.81 10.00 7.98
CA LEU A 41 2.01 10.41 7.25
C LEU A 41 1.76 10.44 5.74
N SER A 42 1.09 9.44 5.19
CA SER A 42 0.77 9.40 3.75
C SER A 42 -0.17 10.54 3.35
N ALA A 43 -1.11 10.94 4.22
CA ALA A 43 -1.99 12.07 3.97
C ALA A 43 -1.19 13.38 3.78
N ILE A 44 -0.13 13.61 4.57
CA ILE A 44 0.74 14.79 4.41
C ILE A 44 1.42 14.76 3.03
N ALA A 45 1.96 13.62 2.62
CA ALA A 45 2.58 13.46 1.30
C ALA A 45 1.59 13.67 0.15
N VAL A 46 0.36 13.14 0.28
CA VAL A 46 -0.71 13.31 -0.71
C VAL A 46 -1.12 14.77 -0.83
N VAL A 47 -1.32 15.47 0.28
CA VAL A 47 -1.68 16.90 0.27
C VAL A 47 -0.56 17.73 -0.35
N ALA A 48 0.70 17.48 0.04
CA ALA A 48 1.85 18.17 -0.55
C ALA A 48 1.95 17.93 -2.06
N GLY A 49 1.74 16.69 -2.52
CA GLY A 49 1.70 16.35 -3.95
C GLY A 49 0.57 17.06 -4.69
N ALA A 50 -0.65 17.03 -4.14
CA ALA A 50 -1.80 17.70 -4.74
C ALA A 50 -1.59 19.21 -4.88
N VAL A 51 -1.05 19.86 -3.85
CA VAL A 51 -0.73 21.30 -3.88
C VAL A 51 0.35 21.60 -4.93
N ALA A 52 1.43 20.80 -4.97
CA ALA A 52 2.51 21.00 -5.95
C ALA A 52 2.02 20.84 -7.39
N ILE A 53 1.26 19.78 -7.68
CA ILE A 53 0.70 19.52 -9.01
C ILE A 53 -0.24 20.67 -9.40
N THR A 54 -1.14 21.08 -8.51
CA THR A 54 -2.08 22.19 -8.78
C THR A 54 -1.33 23.50 -9.04
N ALA A 55 -0.27 23.79 -8.29
CA ALA A 55 0.55 24.98 -8.50
C ALA A 55 1.20 24.96 -9.89
N LEU A 56 1.75 23.82 -10.31
CA LEU A 56 2.35 23.67 -11.65
C LEU A 56 1.30 23.83 -12.77
N GLU A 57 0.14 23.19 -12.63
CA GLU A 57 -0.97 23.26 -13.62
C GLU A 57 -1.56 24.68 -13.72
N THR A 58 -1.49 25.48 -12.65
CA THR A 58 -1.93 26.89 -12.65
C THR A 58 -0.85 27.87 -13.13
N GLY A 59 0.30 27.36 -13.59
CA GLY A 59 1.37 28.16 -14.22
C GLY A 59 2.54 28.51 -13.30
N SER A 60 2.61 27.96 -12.08
CA SER A 60 3.83 28.06 -11.28
C SER A 60 4.97 27.26 -11.91
N THR A 61 6.20 27.69 -11.67
CA THR A 61 7.39 26.98 -12.14
C THR A 61 7.94 26.04 -11.07
N LEU A 62 8.83 25.11 -11.45
CA LEU A 62 9.57 24.26 -10.52
C LEU A 62 10.47 25.06 -9.56
N ALA A 63 10.88 26.27 -9.95
CA ALA A 63 11.66 27.17 -9.09
C ALA A 63 10.83 27.80 -7.96
N SER A 64 9.49 27.69 -8.01
CA SER A 64 8.60 28.27 -7.01
C SER A 64 8.91 27.74 -5.60
N PRO A 65 9.05 28.62 -4.59
CA PRO A 65 9.35 28.19 -3.22
C PRO A 65 8.25 27.31 -2.63
N LEU A 66 6.99 27.51 -3.03
CA LEU A 66 5.87 26.67 -2.62
C LEU A 66 6.04 25.24 -3.14
N VAL A 67 6.35 25.08 -4.42
CA VAL A 67 6.57 23.76 -5.06
C VAL A 67 7.77 23.07 -4.41
N LYS A 68 8.89 23.78 -4.22
CA LYS A 68 10.07 23.23 -3.54
C LYS A 68 9.77 22.79 -2.11
N LEU A 69 9.00 23.57 -1.35
CA LEU A 69 8.60 23.20 0.00
C LEU A 69 7.73 21.94 0.02
N CYS A 70 6.76 21.83 -0.91
CA CYS A 70 5.95 20.62 -1.06
C CYS A 70 6.80 19.40 -1.39
N ILE A 71 7.80 19.53 -2.28
CA ILE A 71 8.73 18.44 -2.61
C ILE A 71 9.60 18.10 -1.39
N LEU A 72 10.17 19.10 -0.73
CA LEU A 72 11.08 18.92 0.42
C LEU A 72 10.40 18.21 1.59
N VAL A 73 9.10 18.44 1.82
CA VAL A 73 8.34 17.80 2.90
C VAL A 73 7.69 16.50 2.43
N GLY A 74 6.99 16.53 1.29
CA GLY A 74 6.21 15.40 0.81
C GLY A 74 7.06 14.22 0.35
N SER A 75 8.17 14.49 -0.35
CA SER A 75 9.06 13.44 -0.88
C SER A 75 9.66 12.55 0.21
N PRO A 76 10.34 13.06 1.25
CA PRO A 76 10.92 12.20 2.29
C PRO A 76 9.86 11.43 3.06
N ILE A 77 8.70 12.04 3.33
CA ILE A 77 7.59 11.34 4.00
C ILE A 77 7.10 10.18 3.14
N LEU A 78 6.87 10.41 1.84
CA LEU A 78 6.44 9.36 0.91
C LEU A 78 7.48 8.23 0.80
N ILE A 79 8.77 8.58 0.73
CA ILE A 79 9.86 7.59 0.67
C ILE A 79 9.87 6.74 1.93
N ILE A 80 9.78 7.36 3.12
CA ILE A 80 9.79 6.64 4.40
C ILE A 80 8.57 5.73 4.54
N THR A 81 7.36 6.21 4.21
CA THR A 81 6.14 5.38 4.31
C THR A 81 6.13 4.26 3.28
N THR A 82 6.66 4.49 2.07
CA THR A 82 6.77 3.46 1.03
C THR A 82 7.83 2.42 1.38
N ALA A 83 8.94 2.81 2.01
CA ALA A 83 9.94 1.88 2.52
C ALA A 83 9.36 0.99 3.62
N ASP A 84 8.61 1.56 4.55
CA ASP A 84 7.88 0.79 5.58
C ASP A 84 6.87 -0.19 4.96
N ALA A 85 6.08 0.26 3.99
CA ALA A 85 5.14 -0.61 3.26
C ALA A 85 5.87 -1.73 2.51
N SER A 86 7.03 -1.45 1.92
CA SER A 86 7.87 -2.43 1.23
C SER A 86 8.37 -3.53 2.17
N LEU A 87 8.79 -3.16 3.39
CA LEU A 87 9.16 -4.15 4.42
C LEU A 87 7.99 -5.05 4.81
N ARG A 88 6.78 -4.49 4.92
CA ARG A 88 5.55 -5.29 5.20
C ARG A 88 5.21 -6.21 4.03
N ILE A 89 5.33 -5.75 2.80
CA ILE A 89 5.14 -6.57 1.59
C ILE A 89 6.15 -7.73 1.57
N TRP A 90 7.43 -7.46 1.84
CA TRP A 90 8.48 -8.48 1.92
C TRP A 90 8.17 -9.55 2.98
N ARG A 91 7.86 -9.14 4.21
CA ARG A 91 7.48 -10.07 5.30
C ARG A 91 6.24 -10.89 4.93
N SER A 92 5.23 -10.24 4.34
CA SER A 92 4.02 -10.90 3.86
C SER A 92 4.32 -11.92 2.75
N ALA A 93 5.22 -11.59 1.82
CA ALA A 93 5.60 -12.49 0.74
C ALA A 93 6.20 -13.79 1.27
N TRP A 94 7.14 -13.69 2.21
CA TRP A 94 7.77 -14.86 2.84
C TRP A 94 6.80 -15.70 3.65
N ALA A 95 5.87 -15.07 4.38
CA ALA A 95 4.82 -15.79 5.08
C ALA A 95 3.92 -16.60 4.12
N TRP A 96 3.73 -16.10 2.88
CA TRP A 96 2.94 -16.77 1.85
C TRP A 96 3.67 -17.90 1.11
N MET A 97 5.01 -17.89 1.06
CA MET A 97 5.78 -18.91 0.32
C MET A 97 5.44 -20.37 0.68
N PRO A 98 5.31 -20.76 1.97
CA PRO A 98 4.94 -22.14 2.32
C PRO A 98 3.46 -22.47 2.12
N VAL A 99 2.58 -21.46 2.04
CA VAL A 99 1.11 -21.65 1.95
C VAL A 99 0.62 -21.62 0.50
N ASN A 100 1.07 -20.62 -0.27
CA ASN A 100 0.73 -20.45 -1.67
C ASN A 100 1.83 -19.65 -2.38
N ARG A 101 2.65 -20.36 -3.15
CA ARG A 101 3.82 -19.78 -3.85
C ARG A 101 3.43 -18.65 -4.82
N ASN A 102 2.31 -18.77 -5.54
CA ASN A 102 1.87 -17.74 -6.49
C ASN A 102 1.54 -16.42 -5.77
N ARG A 103 0.87 -16.51 -4.60
CA ARG A 103 0.58 -15.33 -3.76
C ARG A 103 1.86 -14.71 -3.17
N GLY A 104 2.86 -15.53 -2.84
CA GLY A 104 4.17 -15.04 -2.40
C GLY A 104 4.93 -14.32 -3.52
N LEU A 105 5.05 -14.95 -4.70
CA LEU A 105 5.73 -14.39 -5.87
C LEU A 105 5.07 -13.10 -6.36
N PHE A 106 3.74 -13.02 -6.37
CA PHE A 106 3.03 -11.80 -6.73
C PHE A 106 3.40 -10.61 -5.83
N ARG A 107 3.57 -10.85 -4.51
CA ARG A 107 4.03 -9.82 -3.57
C ARG A 107 5.48 -9.42 -3.81
N LEU A 108 6.36 -10.37 -4.15
CA LEU A 108 7.74 -10.06 -4.53
C LEU A 108 7.81 -9.23 -5.81
N ALA A 109 6.96 -9.50 -6.80
CA ALA A 109 6.86 -8.66 -8.00
C ALA A 109 6.47 -7.22 -7.65
N TRP A 110 5.51 -7.04 -6.74
CA TRP A 110 5.15 -5.71 -6.21
C TRP A 110 6.29 -5.04 -5.44
N LEU A 111 7.10 -5.81 -4.71
CA LEU A 111 8.27 -5.27 -4.03
C LEU A 111 9.30 -4.71 -5.02
N VAL A 112 9.52 -5.40 -6.15
CA VAL A 112 10.40 -4.91 -7.23
C VAL A 112 9.82 -3.63 -7.84
N ALA A 113 8.52 -3.61 -8.14
CA ALA A 113 7.86 -2.42 -8.67
C ALA A 113 7.95 -1.23 -7.69
N ALA A 114 7.78 -1.46 -6.39
CA ALA A 114 7.93 -0.44 -5.36
C ALA A 114 9.37 0.08 -5.28
N ALA A 115 10.37 -0.80 -5.35
CA ALA A 115 11.77 -0.41 -5.32
C ALA A 115 12.15 0.46 -6.54
N VAL A 116 11.74 0.05 -7.74
CA VAL A 116 11.96 0.82 -8.97
C VAL A 116 11.24 2.16 -8.91
N GLY A 117 9.96 2.16 -8.49
CA GLY A 117 9.17 3.37 -8.33
C GLY A 117 9.79 4.36 -7.34
N MET A 118 10.26 3.88 -6.19
CA MET A 118 10.96 4.70 -5.20
C MET A 118 12.27 5.27 -5.75
N ALA A 119 13.06 4.49 -6.48
CA ALA A 119 14.32 4.97 -7.06
C ALA A 119 14.08 6.08 -8.08
N VAL A 120 13.13 5.87 -9.00
CA VAL A 120 12.75 6.88 -10.02
C VAL A 120 12.20 8.13 -9.34
N PHE A 121 11.32 7.98 -8.36
CA PHE A 121 10.75 9.10 -7.61
C PHE A 121 11.81 9.90 -6.85
N ALA A 122 12.75 9.23 -6.17
CA ALA A 122 13.82 9.90 -5.44
C ALA A 122 14.72 10.71 -6.39
N VAL A 123 15.09 10.14 -7.54
CA VAL A 123 15.86 10.85 -8.57
C VAL A 123 15.08 12.07 -9.08
N ALA A 124 13.80 11.90 -9.42
CA ALA A 124 12.96 13.00 -9.88
C ALA A 124 12.83 14.12 -8.83
N ALA A 125 12.67 13.77 -7.54
CA ALA A 125 12.61 14.75 -6.46
C ALA A 125 13.91 15.54 -6.30
N VAL A 126 15.07 14.87 -6.38
CA VAL A 126 16.39 15.53 -6.33
C VAL A 126 16.57 16.48 -7.52
N LEU A 127 16.24 16.03 -8.73
CA LEU A 127 16.32 16.85 -9.93
C LEU A 127 15.40 18.07 -9.85
N ALA A 128 14.17 17.89 -9.36
CA ALA A 128 13.21 18.98 -9.19
C ALA A 128 13.65 20.01 -8.15
N LEU A 129 14.35 19.60 -7.09
CA LEU A 129 14.89 20.53 -6.09
C LEU A 129 16.11 21.30 -6.61
N ALA A 130 16.89 20.68 -7.50
CA ALA A 130 18.08 21.27 -8.13
C ALA A 130 17.78 22.21 -9.31
N ALA A 131 16.59 22.08 -9.92
CA ALA A 131 16.09 22.99 -10.96
C ALA A 131 15.74 24.39 -10.43
#